data_AF-A0A1V6ISY6-F1
#
_entry.id   AF-A0A1V6ISY6-F1
#
_cell.length_a   1.000
_cell.length_b   1.000
_cell.length_c   1.000
_cell.angle_alpha   90.00
_cell.angle_beta   90.00
_cell.angle_gamma   90.00
#
_symmetry.space_group_name_H-M   'P 1'
#
loop_
_entity.id
_entity.type
_entity.pdbx_description
1 polymer ?
#
loop_
_entity_poly.entity_id
_entity_poly.type
_entity_poly.pdbx_seq_one_letter_code
_entity_poly.pdbx_strand_id
1 'polypeptide(L)'
;MAQNYQAMGQAGQDYGTEWTNEMRRIQYDANGRKFRKGDLIEVTARKALFRGGKRNINEAHRITESNDFDVVLVKANVGVPSAEPITLADLVNPDGTQIFDATRATGGEHWQGMRVRLDQIRLSTTNGWGKTNWADRICLAADQSGRTFPLRMPLLDLGPPKATDVWFSVTGIINQENSNTNGYELFVQEVGPELRITQGANGRPAVSFSSDYDGYVLQYSDDGLNTWADLDATPVKTIIIEDQGDSINRMYRLIKKEE
;
A
#
# COMPACT_ATOMS: atom_id res chain seq x y z
N MET A 1 5.00 8.04 -4.37
CA MET A 1 3.84 8.45 -3.55
C MET A 1 3.30 9.75 -4.13
N ALA A 2 2.02 9.83 -4.46
CA ALA A 2 1.36 11.09 -4.79
C ALA A 2 0.47 11.48 -3.60
N GLN A 3 0.54 12.72 -3.15
CA GLN A 3 -0.42 13.24 -2.18
C GLN A 3 -1.72 13.51 -2.93
N ASN A 4 -2.75 12.73 -2.63
CA ASN A 4 -4.09 12.98 -3.16
C ASN A 4 -4.69 14.15 -2.37
N TYR A 5 -4.59 15.35 -2.93
CA TYR A 5 -5.37 16.49 -2.44
C TYR A 5 -6.85 16.13 -2.57
N GLN A 6 -7.68 16.48 -1.58
CA GLN A 6 -9.12 16.32 -1.74
C GLN A 6 -9.54 17.08 -3.01
N ALA A 7 -10.05 16.34 -4.00
CA ALA A 7 -10.40 16.86 -5.31
C ALA A 7 -11.46 17.98 -5.25
N MET A 8 -12.23 18.00 -4.16
CA MET A 8 -13.14 19.07 -3.81
C MET A 8 -12.63 19.66 -2.51
N GLY A 9 -12.53 20.98 -2.43
CA GLY A 9 -12.00 21.66 -1.25
C GLY A 9 -12.62 21.14 0.05
N GLN A 10 -11.92 21.35 1.16
CA GLN A 10 -12.54 21.14 2.47
C GLN A 10 -13.88 21.90 2.51
N ALA A 11 -14.89 21.34 3.19
CA ALA A 11 -16.18 22.01 3.33
C ALA A 11 -15.97 23.45 3.83
N GLY A 12 -16.39 24.44 3.03
CA GLY A 12 -16.17 25.87 3.30
C GLY A 12 -14.98 26.52 2.57
N GLN A 13 -14.25 25.78 1.73
CA GLN A 13 -13.19 26.30 0.86
C GLN A 13 -13.61 26.13 -0.62
N ASP A 14 -14.09 27.21 -1.25
CA ASP A 14 -14.27 27.26 -2.70
C ASP A 14 -12.94 27.70 -3.34
N TYR A 15 -12.21 26.73 -3.90
CA TYR A 15 -10.96 26.98 -4.63
C TYR A 15 -11.20 27.37 -6.10
N GLY A 16 -12.46 27.49 -6.53
CA GLY A 16 -12.85 28.02 -7.83
C GLY A 16 -12.61 27.09 -9.02
N THR A 17 -12.82 27.65 -10.22
CA THR A 17 -12.70 26.93 -11.50
C THR A 17 -11.26 26.54 -11.81
N GLU A 18 -10.29 27.36 -11.42
CA GLU A 18 -8.85 27.09 -11.61
C GLU A 18 -8.43 25.80 -10.88
N TRP A 19 -8.76 25.66 -9.60
CA TRP A 19 -8.49 24.44 -8.84
C TRP A 19 -9.18 23.20 -9.41
N THR A 20 -10.43 23.35 -9.84
CA THR A 20 -11.17 22.23 -10.44
C THR A 20 -10.52 21.77 -11.76
N ASN A 21 -10.03 22.71 -12.57
CA ASN A 21 -9.30 22.40 -13.79
C ASN A 21 -7.95 21.75 -13.48
N GLU A 22 -7.26 22.23 -12.45
CA GLU A 22 -5.99 21.67 -12.00
C GLU A 22 -6.14 20.23 -11.50
N MET A 23 -7.14 19.98 -10.64
CA MET A 23 -7.48 18.62 -10.20
C MET A 23 -7.89 17.73 -11.38
N ARG A 24 -8.58 18.26 -12.39
CA ARG A 24 -8.89 17.49 -13.60
C ARG A 24 -7.62 17.11 -14.37
N ARG A 25 -6.69 18.06 -14.53
CA ARG A 25 -5.41 17.89 -15.25
C ARG A 25 -4.55 16.78 -14.65
N ILE A 26 -4.48 16.68 -13.33
CA ILE A 26 -3.61 15.70 -12.64
C ILE A 26 -4.30 14.39 -12.28
N GLN A 27 -5.65 14.33 -12.29
CA GLN A 27 -6.40 13.12 -11.91
C GLN A 27 -6.95 12.32 -13.10
N TYR A 28 -7.01 12.90 -14.29
CA TYR A 28 -7.63 12.29 -15.46
C TYR A 28 -6.66 12.27 -16.65
N ASP A 29 -6.74 11.23 -17.47
CA ASP A 29 -6.05 11.21 -18.76
C ASP A 29 -6.76 12.09 -19.81
N ALA A 30 -6.15 12.21 -20.99
CA ALA A 30 -6.68 13.01 -22.09
C ALA A 30 -8.07 12.57 -22.59
N ASN A 31 -8.50 11.35 -22.27
CA ASN A 31 -9.81 10.80 -22.65
C ASN A 31 -10.83 10.92 -21.50
N GLY A 32 -10.48 11.58 -20.40
CA GLY A 32 -11.37 11.76 -19.25
C GLY A 32 -11.47 10.52 -18.34
N ARG A 33 -10.57 9.54 -18.47
CA ARG A 33 -10.51 8.42 -17.53
C ARG A 33 -9.67 8.83 -16.32
N LYS A 34 -10.26 8.70 -15.13
CA LYS A 34 -9.55 8.92 -13.86
C LYS A 34 -8.41 7.91 -13.70
N PHE A 35 -7.21 8.36 -13.33
CA PHE A 35 -6.09 7.50 -12.95
C PHE A 35 -6.47 6.62 -11.75
N ARG A 36 -5.99 5.38 -11.75
CA ARG A 36 -6.28 4.38 -10.71
C ARG A 36 -5.00 3.67 -10.28
N LYS A 37 -5.03 3.10 -9.07
CA LYS A 37 -3.97 2.22 -8.59
C LYS A 37 -3.74 1.10 -9.62
N GLY A 38 -2.47 0.89 -9.98
CA GLY A 38 -2.07 -0.10 -10.97
C GLY A 38 -1.97 0.42 -12.41
N ASP A 39 -2.26 1.69 -12.66
CA ASP A 39 -1.91 2.32 -13.92
C ASP A 39 -0.41 2.58 -14.02
N LEU A 40 0.16 2.36 -15.21
CA LEU A 40 1.47 2.87 -15.57
C LEU A 40 1.30 4.27 -16.15
N ILE A 41 1.89 5.25 -15.49
CA ILE A 41 1.85 6.66 -15.88
C ILE A 41 3.27 7.17 -16.15
N GLU A 42 3.36 8.15 -17.03
CA GLU A 42 4.53 9.00 -17.20
C GLU A 42 4.25 10.34 -16.51
N VAL A 43 5.25 10.87 -15.81
CA VAL A 43 5.20 12.21 -15.21
C VAL A 43 6.32 13.05 -15.79
N THR A 44 5.97 14.08 -16.57
CA THR A 44 6.93 15.04 -17.09
C THR A 44 7.02 16.23 -16.14
N ALA A 45 8.08 16.26 -15.33
CA ALA A 45 8.31 17.32 -14.37
C ALA A 45 9.14 18.47 -14.96
N ARG A 46 8.64 19.71 -14.89
CA ARG A 46 9.41 20.92 -15.26
C ARG A 46 10.16 21.51 -14.06
N LYS A 47 9.67 21.22 -12.86
CA LYS A 47 10.31 21.53 -11.57
C LYS A 47 10.23 20.32 -10.63
N ALA A 48 11.24 20.19 -9.79
CA ALA A 48 11.25 19.20 -8.71
C ALA A 48 12.16 19.68 -7.58
N LEU A 49 11.68 19.58 -6.34
CA LEU A 49 12.40 19.97 -5.13
C LEU A 49 12.91 18.75 -4.39
N PHE A 50 14.14 18.82 -3.90
CA PHE A 50 14.69 17.80 -3.00
C PHE A 50 14.42 18.21 -1.55
N ARG A 51 13.78 17.33 -0.76
CA ARG A 51 13.50 17.56 0.66
C ARG A 51 13.44 16.23 1.41
N GLY A 52 14.17 16.10 2.51
CA GLY A 52 14.13 14.92 3.39
C GLY A 52 14.36 13.62 2.62
N GLY A 53 15.49 13.52 1.91
CA GLY A 53 15.86 12.33 1.14
C GLY A 53 15.06 12.08 -0.15
N LYS A 54 13.96 12.82 -0.38
CA LYS A 54 13.03 12.62 -1.51
C LYS A 54 13.12 13.73 -2.55
N ARG A 55 12.92 13.33 -3.81
CA ARG A 55 12.65 14.26 -4.90
C ARG A 55 11.14 14.40 -5.10
N ASN A 56 10.61 15.55 -4.73
CA ASN A 56 9.20 15.89 -4.89
C ASN A 56 8.98 16.56 -6.25
N ILE A 57 8.09 15.98 -7.05
CA ILE A 57 7.56 16.63 -8.26
C ILE A 57 6.41 17.50 -7.81
N ASN A 58 6.56 18.81 -7.96
CA ASN A 58 5.54 19.81 -7.64
C ASN A 58 5.85 21.12 -8.40
N GLU A 59 4.95 22.09 -8.26
CA GLU A 59 5.06 23.39 -8.93
C GLU A 59 5.93 24.39 -8.15
N ALA A 60 6.77 23.90 -7.22
CA ALA A 60 7.62 24.70 -6.34
C ALA A 60 6.88 25.81 -5.57
N HIS A 61 5.62 25.56 -5.19
CA HIS A 61 4.75 26.53 -4.52
C HIS A 61 4.49 27.80 -5.35
N ARG A 62 4.40 27.66 -6.67
CA ARG A 62 4.09 28.74 -7.62
C ARG A 62 3.13 28.22 -8.70
N ILE A 63 2.04 28.94 -8.94
CA ILE A 63 1.01 28.60 -9.94
C ILE A 63 1.39 29.03 -11.38
N THR A 64 2.65 29.32 -11.63
CA THR A 64 3.11 29.74 -12.96
C THR A 64 3.20 28.50 -13.85
N GLU A 65 2.55 28.52 -15.03
CA GLU A 65 2.47 27.40 -15.99
C GLU A 65 3.84 26.78 -16.36
N SER A 66 4.93 27.54 -16.28
CA SER A 66 6.29 27.03 -16.46
C SER A 66 6.74 26.01 -15.40
N ASN A 67 6.03 25.93 -14.28
CA ASN A 67 6.31 25.01 -13.17
C ASN A 67 5.40 23.79 -13.17
N ASP A 68 4.41 23.73 -14.06
CA ASP A 68 3.48 22.62 -14.17
C ASP A 68 4.22 21.30 -14.46
N PHE A 69 3.58 20.20 -14.09
CA PHE A 69 4.01 18.86 -14.44
C PHE A 69 2.87 18.13 -15.14
N ASP A 70 3.20 17.37 -16.17
CA ASP A 70 2.22 16.63 -16.96
C ASP A 70 2.13 15.18 -16.46
N VAL A 71 0.92 14.64 -16.36
CA VAL A 71 0.68 13.22 -16.02
C VAL A 71 -0.04 12.56 -17.18
N VAL A 72 0.58 11.55 -17.77
CA VAL A 72 0.06 10.86 -18.96
C VAL A 72 -0.12 9.38 -18.65
N LEU A 73 -1.26 8.82 -19.06
CA LEU A 73 -1.47 7.38 -19.00
C LEU A 73 -0.63 6.71 -20.09
N VAL A 74 0.32 5.87 -19.70
CA VAL A 74 1.08 5.03 -20.64
C VAL A 74 0.32 3.75 -20.90
N LYS A 75 -0.14 3.08 -19.83
CA LYS A 75 -0.91 1.85 -19.92
C LYS A 75 -1.80 1.67 -18.70
N ALA A 76 -3.10 1.43 -18.93
CA ALA A 76 -4.05 1.14 -17.87
C ALA A 76 -3.81 -0.25 -17.25
N ASN A 77 -4.09 -0.39 -15.95
CA ASN A 77 -4.22 -1.67 -15.25
C ASN A 77 -3.02 -2.63 -15.42
N VAL A 78 -1.78 -2.12 -15.43
CA VAL A 78 -0.54 -2.92 -15.42
C VAL A 78 -0.34 -3.64 -14.08
N GLY A 79 -1.00 -3.17 -13.02
CA GLY A 79 -0.83 -3.65 -11.66
C GLY A 79 0.23 -2.83 -10.90
N VAL A 80 0.43 -3.17 -9.63
CA VAL A 80 1.42 -2.51 -8.78
C VAL A 80 2.72 -3.31 -8.75
N PRO A 81 3.90 -2.68 -8.55
CA PRO A 81 5.13 -3.41 -8.28
C PRO A 81 4.95 -4.39 -7.10
N SER A 82 5.68 -5.51 -7.15
CA SER A 82 5.70 -6.43 -6.02
C SER A 82 6.21 -5.68 -4.79
N ALA A 83 5.65 -6.00 -3.63
CA ALA A 83 6.17 -5.46 -2.39
C ALA A 83 7.42 -6.26 -2.01
N GLU A 84 8.53 -5.56 -1.72
CA GLU A 84 9.72 -6.24 -1.21
C GLU A 84 9.47 -6.67 0.24
N PRO A 85 9.69 -7.95 0.59
CA PRO A 85 9.56 -8.41 1.97
C PRO A 85 10.71 -7.89 2.82
N ILE A 86 10.38 -7.23 3.93
CA ILE A 86 11.33 -6.74 4.91
C ILE A 86 10.81 -6.98 6.33
N THR A 87 11.67 -6.82 7.32
CA THR A 87 11.35 -6.93 8.74
C THR A 87 11.51 -5.58 9.45
N LEU A 88 11.07 -5.49 10.70
CA LEU A 88 11.37 -4.29 11.50
C LEU A 88 12.87 -4.14 11.81
N ALA A 89 13.66 -5.22 11.73
CA ALA A 89 15.11 -5.14 11.92
C ALA A 89 15.82 -4.39 10.78
N ASP A 90 15.22 -4.33 9.59
CA ASP A 90 15.74 -3.56 8.45
C ASP A 90 15.52 -2.05 8.60
N LEU A 91 14.69 -1.63 9.56
CA LEU A 91 14.28 -0.24 9.76
C LEU A 91 14.62 0.29 11.16
N VAL A 92 14.80 -0.58 12.14
CA VAL A 92 14.93 -0.24 13.56
C VAL A 92 16.03 -1.07 14.22
N ASN A 93 16.96 -0.39 14.87
CA ASN A 93 18.02 -0.99 15.66
C ASN A 93 17.46 -1.73 16.89
N PRO A 94 18.22 -2.66 17.50
CA PRO A 94 17.81 -3.32 18.74
C PRO A 94 17.52 -2.38 19.92
N ASP A 95 18.11 -1.17 19.93
CA ASP A 95 17.86 -0.15 20.96
C ASP A 95 16.57 0.68 20.71
N GLY A 96 15.83 0.35 19.65
CA GLY A 96 14.59 1.03 19.26
C GLY A 96 14.80 2.30 18.42
N THR A 97 16.03 2.68 18.11
CA THR A 97 16.31 3.81 17.20
C THR A 97 16.09 3.41 15.74
N GLN A 98 15.58 4.33 14.93
CA GLN A 98 15.43 4.07 13.49
C GLN A 98 16.80 4.09 12.79
N ILE A 99 16.96 3.22 11.80
CA ILE A 99 18.21 3.08 11.04
C ILE A 99 18.25 4.16 9.96
N PHE A 100 19.17 5.11 10.11
CA PHE A 100 19.55 6.07 9.09
C PHE A 100 20.91 5.68 8.50
N ASP A 101 20.97 5.61 7.17
CA ASP A 101 22.20 5.30 6.44
C ASP A 101 22.38 6.30 5.29
N ALA A 102 23.38 7.17 5.43
CA ALA A 102 23.69 8.20 4.44
C ALA A 102 24.13 7.61 3.08
N THR A 103 24.62 6.37 3.04
CA THR A 103 24.97 5.68 1.79
C THR A 103 23.76 5.09 1.08
N ARG A 104 22.61 5.03 1.76
CA ARG A 104 21.35 4.44 1.28
C ARG A 104 21.46 2.95 0.96
N ALA A 105 22.43 2.26 1.56
CA ALA A 105 22.55 0.82 1.43
C ALA A 105 21.58 0.07 2.36
N THR A 106 21.20 0.68 3.48
CA THR A 106 20.34 0.09 4.51
C THR A 106 19.34 1.09 5.10
N GLY A 107 18.46 0.62 5.98
CA GLY A 107 17.60 1.47 6.80
C GLY A 107 16.50 2.20 6.03
N GLY A 108 15.93 3.21 6.67
CA GLY A 108 14.83 3.99 6.10
C GLY A 108 15.21 4.73 4.81
N GLU A 109 16.48 5.15 4.66
CA GLU A 109 16.96 5.81 3.44
C GLU A 109 16.97 4.88 2.22
N HIS A 110 17.27 3.59 2.42
CA HIS A 110 17.25 2.59 1.34
C HIS A 110 15.81 2.32 0.87
N TRP A 111 14.90 2.11 1.82
CA TRP A 111 13.53 1.68 1.53
C TRP A 111 12.56 2.82 1.22
N GLN A 112 12.91 4.08 1.50
CA GLN A 112 12.02 5.22 1.27
C GLN A 112 11.57 5.33 -0.18
N GLY A 113 10.25 5.44 -0.38
CA GLY A 113 9.61 5.50 -1.70
C GLY A 113 9.39 4.14 -2.35
N MET A 114 9.92 3.05 -1.78
CA MET A 114 9.67 1.68 -2.24
C MET A 114 8.39 1.11 -1.64
N ARG A 115 7.74 0.21 -2.39
CA ARG A 115 6.62 -0.58 -1.89
C ARG A 115 7.20 -1.81 -1.19
N VAL A 116 6.90 -1.96 0.10
CA VAL A 116 7.45 -3.02 0.96
C VAL A 116 6.34 -3.72 1.72
N ARG A 117 6.61 -4.96 2.14
CA ARG A 117 5.75 -5.76 3.01
C ARG A 117 6.50 -6.02 4.31
N LEU A 118 5.89 -5.65 5.43
CA LEU A 118 6.32 -6.04 6.76
C LEU A 118 5.54 -7.27 7.18
N ASP A 119 6.26 -8.34 7.48
CA ASP A 119 5.68 -9.60 7.97
C ASP A 119 5.88 -9.78 9.47
N GLN A 120 5.07 -10.64 10.08
CA GLN A 120 5.18 -11.03 11.48
C GLN A 120 5.24 -9.81 12.43
N ILE A 121 4.32 -8.88 12.21
CA ILE A 121 4.10 -7.75 13.11
C ILE A 121 2.75 -7.89 13.82
N ARG A 122 2.59 -7.21 14.94
CA ARG A 122 1.29 -7.00 15.60
C ARG A 122 1.10 -5.51 15.89
N LEU A 123 -0.14 -5.07 16.10
CA LEU A 123 -0.38 -3.71 16.55
C LEU A 123 -0.06 -3.61 18.05
N SER A 124 0.75 -2.63 18.44
CA SER A 124 0.88 -2.24 19.84
C SER A 124 -0.15 -1.17 20.22
N THR A 125 -0.63 -0.39 19.25
CA THR A 125 -1.74 0.56 19.41
C THR A 125 -2.64 0.61 18.17
N THR A 126 -3.94 0.88 18.39
CA THR A 126 -4.93 1.07 17.32
C THR A 126 -5.39 2.54 17.20
N ASN A 127 -4.72 3.46 17.92
CA ASN A 127 -5.20 4.83 18.15
C ASN A 127 -5.45 5.63 16.87
N GLY A 128 -4.61 5.42 15.84
CA GLY A 128 -4.75 6.10 14.55
C GLY A 128 -5.64 5.43 13.53
N TRP A 129 -6.23 4.29 13.87
CA TRP A 129 -7.12 3.57 12.97
C TRP A 129 -8.40 4.36 12.71
N GLY A 130 -8.79 4.51 11.45
CA GLY A 130 -10.00 5.24 11.05
C GLY A 130 -9.99 6.74 11.35
N LYS A 131 -8.86 7.32 11.75
CA LYS A 131 -8.73 8.77 11.97
C LYS A 131 -8.63 9.49 10.63
N THR A 132 -9.11 10.74 10.59
CA THR A 132 -9.13 11.56 9.37
C THR A 132 -8.02 12.61 9.35
N ASN A 133 -7.71 13.23 10.49
CA ASN A 133 -6.64 14.21 10.63
C ASN A 133 -5.27 13.57 10.40
N TRP A 134 -4.41 14.22 9.59
CA TRP A 134 -3.09 13.67 9.22
C TRP A 134 -2.30 13.19 10.44
N ALA A 135 -2.13 14.07 11.45
CA ALA A 135 -1.35 13.80 12.65
C ALA A 135 -1.84 12.61 13.47
N ASP A 136 -3.16 12.37 13.47
CA ASP A 136 -3.79 11.36 14.32
C ASP A 136 -3.74 9.96 13.71
N ARG A 137 -3.41 9.82 12.41
CA ARG A 137 -3.45 8.54 11.67
C ARG A 137 -2.26 7.61 11.91
N ILE A 138 -1.76 7.53 13.14
CA ILE A 138 -0.63 6.66 13.49
C ILE A 138 -1.10 5.49 14.35
N CYS A 139 -0.83 4.29 13.86
CA CYS A 139 -0.77 3.08 14.67
C CYS A 139 0.70 2.71 14.87
N LEU A 140 1.01 1.97 15.94
CA LEU A 140 2.34 1.41 16.15
C LEU A 140 2.31 -0.10 15.89
N ALA A 141 3.24 -0.58 15.07
CA ALA A 141 3.53 -1.99 14.91
C ALA A 141 4.63 -2.41 15.90
N ALA A 142 4.64 -3.68 16.29
CA ALA A 142 5.73 -4.31 17.03
C ALA A 142 6.10 -5.67 16.44
N ASP A 143 7.39 -6.01 16.47
CA ASP A 143 7.89 -7.35 16.17
C ASP A 143 8.04 -8.20 17.46
N GLN A 144 8.51 -9.45 17.32
CA GLN A 144 8.76 -10.35 18.45
C GLN A 144 9.90 -9.89 19.37
N SER A 145 10.85 -9.11 18.84
CA SER A 145 11.97 -8.56 19.58
C SER A 145 11.61 -7.26 20.33
N GLY A 146 10.38 -6.77 20.18
CA GLY A 146 9.91 -5.53 20.81
C GLY A 146 10.30 -4.25 20.06
N ARG A 147 10.87 -4.34 18.84
CA ARG A 147 11.06 -3.15 17.99
C ARG A 147 9.70 -2.60 17.63
N THR A 148 9.57 -1.27 17.57
CA THR A 148 8.32 -0.63 17.17
C THR A 148 8.53 0.28 15.97
N PHE A 149 7.51 0.36 15.10
CA PHE A 149 7.56 1.20 13.91
C PHE A 149 6.21 1.85 13.61
N PRO A 150 6.17 3.14 13.19
CA PRO A 150 4.92 3.82 12.88
C PRO A 150 4.28 3.31 11.59
N LEU A 151 2.98 2.98 11.69
CA LEU A 151 2.10 2.73 10.56
C LEU A 151 1.20 3.95 10.36
N ARG A 152 1.37 4.65 9.24
CA ARG A 152 0.50 5.75 8.83
C ARG A 152 -0.71 5.19 8.10
N MET A 153 -1.87 5.31 8.73
CA MET A 153 -3.14 4.80 8.20
C MET A 153 -3.66 5.68 7.05
N PRO A 154 -4.15 5.08 5.95
CA PRO A 154 -4.73 5.83 4.85
C PRO A 154 -6.15 6.30 5.22
N LEU A 155 -6.74 7.13 4.35
CA LEU A 155 -8.19 7.41 4.39
C LEU A 155 -9.03 6.29 3.76
N LEU A 156 -8.37 5.33 3.10
CA LEU A 156 -9.02 4.14 2.58
C LEU A 156 -9.45 3.26 3.76
N ASP A 157 -10.66 2.71 3.67
CA ASP A 157 -11.11 1.69 4.61
C ASP A 157 -10.30 0.40 4.41
N LEU A 158 -9.60 -0.02 5.46
CA LEU A 158 -8.81 -1.26 5.52
C LEU A 158 -9.51 -2.33 6.37
N GLY A 159 -10.79 -2.12 6.69
CA GLY A 159 -11.55 -2.94 7.64
C GLY A 159 -11.27 -2.56 9.09
N PRO A 160 -11.70 -3.40 10.05
CA PRO A 160 -11.42 -3.19 11.47
C PRO A 160 -9.92 -3.41 11.78
N PRO A 161 -9.38 -2.76 12.83
CA PRO A 161 -8.01 -3.00 13.28
C PRO A 161 -7.83 -4.47 13.68
N LYS A 162 -6.66 -5.03 13.38
CA LYS A 162 -6.27 -6.33 13.95
C LYS A 162 -6.12 -6.21 15.47
N ALA A 163 -6.48 -7.25 16.21
CA ALA A 163 -6.25 -7.29 17.65
C ALA A 163 -4.75 -7.23 17.96
N THR A 164 -4.38 -6.68 19.13
CA THR A 164 -2.99 -6.36 19.47
C THR A 164 -2.12 -7.58 19.79
N ASP A 165 -2.74 -8.75 19.91
CA ASP A 165 -2.17 -10.08 20.09
C ASP A 165 -2.12 -10.91 18.80
N VAL A 166 -2.70 -10.40 17.71
CA VAL A 166 -2.71 -11.07 16.40
C VAL A 166 -1.50 -10.64 15.58
N TRP A 167 -0.76 -11.63 15.08
CA TRP A 167 0.31 -11.44 14.12
C TRP A 167 -0.25 -11.37 12.70
N PHE A 168 0.24 -10.41 11.93
CA PHE A 168 -0.22 -10.14 10.58
C PHE A 168 0.91 -9.49 9.77
N SER A 169 0.59 -9.18 8.52
CA SER A 169 1.48 -8.51 7.58
C SER A 169 0.85 -7.24 7.04
N VAL A 170 1.65 -6.24 6.71
CA VAL A 170 1.17 -4.98 6.15
C VAL A 170 2.01 -4.61 4.95
N THR A 171 1.36 -4.14 3.89
CA THR A 171 2.04 -3.63 2.69
C THR A 171 1.81 -2.14 2.57
N GLY A 172 2.86 -1.40 2.24
CA GLY A 172 2.80 0.04 2.12
C GLY A 172 4.01 0.63 1.41
N ILE A 173 4.13 1.95 1.46
CA ILE A 173 5.29 2.68 0.96
C ILE A 173 6.01 3.31 2.15
N ILE A 174 7.31 3.09 2.29
CA ILE A 174 8.10 3.77 3.31
C ILE A 174 8.16 5.26 2.99
N ASN A 175 7.80 6.07 3.97
CA ASN A 175 7.84 7.52 3.95
C ASN A 175 8.70 8.03 5.10
N GLN A 176 9.11 9.28 4.99
CA GLN A 176 9.76 10.03 6.05
C GLN A 176 9.06 11.38 6.21
N GLU A 177 8.35 11.60 7.31
CA GLU A 177 7.55 12.83 7.42
C GLU A 177 8.35 14.04 7.92
N ASN A 178 9.58 13.84 8.36
CA ASN A 178 10.49 14.93 8.71
C ASN A 178 11.75 14.87 7.83
N SER A 179 12.63 15.87 7.96
CA SER A 179 13.89 15.95 7.20
C SER A 179 15.10 15.65 8.07
N ASN A 180 14.92 14.82 9.10
CA ASN A 180 15.98 14.46 10.05
C ASN A 180 16.58 13.09 9.68
N THR A 181 17.42 12.53 10.55
CA THR A 181 17.92 11.15 10.41
C THR A 181 16.95 10.13 11.01
N ASN A 182 15.64 10.43 11.04
CA ASN A 182 14.58 9.61 11.63
C ASN A 182 13.21 9.97 11.00
N GLY A 183 12.11 9.59 11.65
CA GLY A 183 10.76 9.95 11.22
C GLY A 183 10.23 9.08 10.09
N TYR A 184 10.81 7.89 9.92
CA TYR A 184 10.33 6.90 8.97
C TYR A 184 9.01 6.29 9.46
N GLU A 185 8.11 6.07 8.52
CA GLU A 185 6.81 5.46 8.73
C GLU A 185 6.41 4.64 7.50
N LEU A 186 5.58 3.63 7.69
CA LEU A 186 4.97 2.92 6.56
C LEU A 186 3.61 3.55 6.26
N PHE A 187 3.45 4.13 5.07
CA PHE A 187 2.14 4.53 4.58
C PHE A 187 1.38 3.31 4.09
N VAL A 188 0.41 2.85 4.89
CA VAL A 188 -0.26 1.57 4.70
C VAL A 188 -1.16 1.61 3.46
N GLN A 189 -1.06 0.57 2.64
CA GLN A 189 -1.91 0.36 1.46
C GLN A 189 -2.82 -0.85 1.61
N GLU A 190 -2.33 -1.91 2.26
CA GLU A 190 -3.00 -3.20 2.43
C GLU A 190 -2.60 -3.81 3.79
N VAL A 191 -3.51 -4.54 4.42
CA VAL A 191 -3.27 -5.33 5.64
C VAL A 191 -3.65 -6.76 5.31
N GLY A 192 -2.76 -7.73 5.57
CA GLY A 192 -3.01 -9.13 5.31
C GLY A 192 -2.34 -10.09 6.30
N PRO A 193 -2.26 -11.41 6.01
CA PRO A 193 -2.82 -12.05 4.82
C PRO A 193 -4.32 -11.78 4.69
N GLU A 194 -4.72 -11.22 3.55
CA GLU A 194 -6.12 -10.96 3.23
C GLU A 194 -6.49 -11.77 2.00
N LEU A 195 -7.44 -12.68 2.19
CA LEU A 195 -8.13 -13.37 1.12
C LEU A 195 -9.35 -12.52 0.71
N ARG A 196 -9.41 -12.13 -0.55
CA ARG A 196 -10.52 -11.36 -1.14
C ARG A 196 -11.29 -12.25 -2.10
N ILE A 197 -12.62 -12.22 -1.99
CA ILE A 197 -13.53 -12.93 -2.88
C ILE A 197 -14.33 -11.89 -3.66
N THR A 198 -14.29 -11.96 -4.99
CA THR A 198 -15.02 -11.08 -5.92
C THR A 198 -15.77 -11.91 -6.96
N GLN A 199 -16.52 -11.27 -7.86
CA GLN A 199 -17.05 -11.92 -9.06
C GLN A 199 -16.04 -11.79 -10.20
N GLY A 200 -15.68 -12.92 -10.82
CA GLY A 200 -14.79 -13.04 -11.97
C GLY A 200 -15.45 -12.64 -13.28
N ALA A 201 -14.66 -12.55 -14.36
CA ALA A 201 -15.13 -12.08 -15.67
C ALA A 201 -16.15 -13.03 -16.31
N ASN A 202 -16.13 -14.30 -15.92
CA ASN A 202 -17.09 -15.34 -16.30
C ASN A 202 -18.34 -15.40 -15.39
N GLY A 203 -18.49 -14.47 -14.44
CA GLY A 203 -19.60 -14.44 -13.48
C GLY A 203 -19.43 -15.41 -12.29
N ARG A 204 -18.34 -16.18 -12.23
CA ARG A 204 -18.03 -17.12 -11.14
C ARG A 204 -17.23 -16.46 -10.00
N PRO A 205 -17.13 -17.05 -8.81
CA PRO A 205 -16.29 -16.51 -7.75
C PRO A 205 -14.82 -16.41 -8.19
N ALA A 206 -14.22 -15.27 -7.90
CA ALA A 206 -12.81 -14.97 -8.10
C ALA A 206 -12.13 -14.78 -6.74
N VAL A 207 -11.11 -15.59 -6.44
CA VAL A 207 -10.32 -15.45 -5.20
C VAL A 207 -9.02 -14.75 -5.51
N SER A 208 -8.67 -13.75 -4.69
CA SER A 208 -7.41 -13.01 -4.78
C SER A 208 -6.79 -12.73 -3.43
N PHE A 209 -5.47 -12.63 -3.41
CA PHE A 209 -4.70 -12.29 -2.22
C PHE A 209 -3.46 -11.52 -2.67
N SER A 210 -3.02 -10.56 -1.85
CA SER A 210 -1.77 -9.83 -2.09
C SER A 210 -0.60 -10.81 -1.93
N SER A 211 0.18 -10.98 -2.98
CA SER A 211 1.08 -12.13 -3.12
C SER A 211 2.31 -12.13 -2.20
N ASP A 212 2.80 -13.35 -1.99
CA ASP A 212 4.08 -13.80 -1.43
C ASP A 212 4.22 -13.81 0.09
N TYR A 213 3.13 -14.04 0.83
CA TYR A 213 3.28 -14.36 2.26
C TYR A 213 4.09 -15.64 2.40
N ASP A 214 5.34 -15.49 2.81
CA ASP A 214 6.27 -16.59 2.95
C ASP A 214 5.70 -17.67 3.87
N GLY A 215 5.78 -18.93 3.42
CA GLY A 215 5.17 -20.09 4.08
C GLY A 215 3.64 -20.19 4.00
N TYR A 216 2.92 -19.35 3.26
CA TYR A 216 1.47 -19.50 3.08
C TYR A 216 1.11 -20.21 1.77
N VAL A 217 0.17 -21.15 1.85
CA VAL A 217 -0.40 -21.89 0.70
C VAL A 217 -1.90 -21.65 0.65
N LEU A 218 -2.41 -21.34 -0.54
CA LEU A 218 -3.86 -21.32 -0.78
C LEU A 218 -4.35 -22.77 -0.91
N GLN A 219 -5.39 -23.11 -0.16
CA GLN A 219 -6.04 -24.41 -0.25
C GLN A 219 -7.50 -24.25 -0.66
N TYR A 220 -8.02 -25.28 -1.31
CA TYR A 220 -9.44 -25.40 -1.65
C TYR A 220 -10.03 -26.71 -1.11
N SER A 221 -11.34 -26.72 -0.91
CA SER A 221 -12.14 -27.88 -0.51
C SER A 221 -13.38 -27.96 -1.38
N ASP A 222 -13.65 -29.15 -1.92
CA ASP A 222 -14.84 -29.46 -2.73
C ASP A 222 -15.96 -30.12 -1.94
N ASP A 223 -15.68 -30.52 -0.71
CA ASP A 223 -16.50 -31.44 0.07
C ASP A 223 -16.98 -30.84 1.40
N GLY A 224 -17.05 -29.51 1.50
CA GLY A 224 -17.63 -28.87 2.69
C GLY A 224 -16.65 -28.65 3.84
N LEU A 225 -15.36 -28.36 3.56
CA LEU A 225 -14.26 -28.18 4.53
C LEU A 225 -13.68 -29.49 5.10
N ASN A 226 -14.08 -30.66 4.59
CA ASN A 226 -13.66 -31.95 5.14
C ASN A 226 -12.26 -32.36 4.63
N THR A 227 -12.01 -32.19 3.33
CA THR A 227 -10.70 -32.40 2.72
C THR A 227 -10.19 -31.12 2.08
N TRP A 228 -8.87 -30.92 2.17
CA TRP A 228 -8.19 -29.74 1.66
C TRP A 228 -7.08 -30.15 0.73
N ALA A 229 -7.07 -29.56 -0.46
CA ALA A 229 -6.00 -29.69 -1.42
C ALA A 229 -5.25 -28.37 -1.54
N ASP A 230 -3.93 -28.44 -1.66
CA ASP A 230 -3.13 -27.28 -2.03
C ASP A 230 -3.48 -26.86 -3.45
N LEU A 231 -3.65 -25.56 -3.63
CA LEU A 231 -3.71 -24.98 -4.95
C LEU A 231 -2.31 -24.54 -5.36
N ASP A 232 -1.71 -25.29 -6.28
CA ASP A 232 -0.43 -24.93 -6.89
C ASP A 232 -0.62 -23.78 -7.88
N ALA A 233 -0.68 -22.57 -7.33
CA ALA A 233 -0.73 -21.34 -8.09
C ALA A 233 0.60 -20.61 -7.90
N THR A 234 1.45 -20.63 -8.93
CA THR A 234 2.70 -19.85 -8.95
C THR A 234 2.35 -18.38 -8.73
N PRO A 235 2.87 -17.70 -7.68
CA PRO A 235 2.39 -16.38 -7.33
C PRO A 235 2.77 -15.35 -8.40
N VAL A 236 1.76 -14.81 -9.08
CA VAL A 236 1.87 -13.56 -9.84
C VAL A 236 1.10 -12.50 -9.03
N LYS A 237 1.58 -11.24 -9.08
CA LYS A 237 1.24 -10.06 -8.24
C LYS A 237 -0.23 -9.83 -7.83
N THR A 238 -1.18 -10.52 -8.44
CA THR A 238 -2.53 -10.80 -7.94
C THR A 238 -2.93 -12.13 -8.56
N ILE A 239 -3.19 -13.16 -7.76
CA ILE A 239 -3.80 -14.39 -8.27
C ILE A 239 -5.29 -14.13 -8.36
N ILE A 240 -5.90 -14.30 -9.53
CA ILE A 240 -7.35 -14.31 -9.70
C ILE A 240 -7.69 -15.74 -10.09
N ILE A 241 -8.32 -16.47 -9.18
CA ILE A 241 -8.77 -17.84 -9.47
C ILE A 241 -10.24 -17.77 -9.81
N GLU A 242 -10.55 -17.91 -11.10
CA GLU A 242 -11.92 -18.11 -11.54
C GLU A 242 -12.25 -19.60 -11.38
N ASP A 243 -13.20 -19.90 -10.50
CA ASP A 243 -13.56 -21.28 -10.19
C ASP A 243 -14.23 -21.97 -11.38
N GLN A 244 -13.49 -22.77 -12.14
CA GLN A 244 -14.03 -23.51 -13.29
C GLN A 244 -14.58 -24.90 -12.91
N GLY A 245 -14.58 -25.26 -11.62
CA GLY A 245 -15.04 -26.57 -11.16
C GLY A 245 -16.54 -26.80 -11.32
N ASP A 246 -16.95 -28.07 -11.31
CA ASP A 246 -18.35 -28.51 -11.30
C ASP A 246 -18.97 -28.48 -9.88
N SER A 247 -18.15 -28.24 -8.85
CA SER A 247 -18.60 -28.19 -7.46
C SER A 247 -19.41 -26.92 -7.20
N ILE A 248 -20.62 -27.10 -6.67
CA ILE A 248 -21.53 -25.99 -6.32
C ILE A 248 -21.19 -25.33 -4.97
N ASN A 249 -20.29 -25.91 -4.17
CA ASN A 249 -20.00 -25.50 -2.78
C ASN A 249 -18.49 -25.42 -2.48
N ARG A 250 -17.67 -25.01 -3.45
CA ARG A 250 -16.23 -24.91 -3.25
C ARG A 250 -15.86 -23.80 -2.25
N MET A 251 -14.94 -24.10 -1.35
CA MET A 251 -14.45 -23.16 -0.33
C MET A 251 -12.93 -23.00 -0.42
N TYR A 252 -12.45 -21.80 -0.10
CA TYR A 252 -11.03 -21.41 -0.21
C TYR A 252 -10.52 -20.89 1.14
N ARG A 253 -9.28 -21.22 1.48
CA ARG A 253 -8.58 -20.68 2.66
C ARG A 253 -7.09 -20.47 2.40
N LEU A 254 -6.51 -19.45 3.02
CA LEU A 254 -5.07 -19.24 3.02
C LEU A 254 -4.52 -19.68 4.38
N ILE A 255 -3.60 -20.65 4.40
CA ILE A 255 -2.98 -21.16 5.63
C ILE A 255 -1.48 -20.96 5.60
N LYS A 256 -0.87 -20.70 6.77
CA LYS A 256 0.58 -20.83 6.94
C LYS A 256 0.89 -22.31 7.14
N LYS A 257 1.83 -22.86 6.37
CA LYS A 257 2.39 -24.19 6.62
C LYS A 257 3.60 -24.07 7.53
N GLU A 258 3.72 -25.01 8.46
CA GLU A 258 4.98 -25.25 9.16
C GLU A 258 5.87 -26.05 8.19
N GLU A 259 7.15 -25.67 8.06
CA GLU A 259 8.15 -26.42 7.29
C GLU A 259 8.47 -27.78 7.95
#